data_AF-A0A077AXU5-F1
#
_entry.id   AF-A0A077AXU5-F1
#
_cell.length_a   1.000
_cell.length_b   1.000
_cell.length_c   1.000
_cell.angle_alpha   90.00
_cell.angle_beta   90.00
_cell.angle_gamma   90.00
#
_symmetry.space_group_name_H-M   'P 1'
#
loop_
_entity.id
_entity.type
_entity.pdbx_description
1 polymer ?
#
loop_
_entity_poly.entity_id
_entity_poly.type
_entity_poly.pdbx_seq_one_letter_code
_entity_poly.pdbx_strand_id
1 'polypeptide(L)'
;MKKSLKVLISSLMIALTFASSQGIHGMEDSSERGEQGVKRPFVYRVPSVSDITEDPEQKKRRGEEIRENPFNGCPKEITAMVLQLAAIDECLNNRSPVNILLVCREWQKQIEEGFIAGKTVKKLCQEAWYGVPGHEEIYERFLKSVLIYRPQKGSEVGMITMRISELGNPLEGTFDLSQCGNVGKYLSISTGYRKGKKQENKKKLEIWLAPRFLIEKKLTTTAGHFQCIFGNWSDKAPVGIFWTWGGSDDLTWYDYLTRQNYDELSTDNLYEKCHEAAGPEPVDYMGGVAESKKFHVHFLN
;
A
#
# COMPACT_ATOMS: atom_id res chain seq x y z
N MET A 1 -16.89 10.45 -12.61
CA MET A 1 -15.44 10.18 -12.72
C MET A 1 -14.92 9.15 -11.70
N LYS A 2 -15.06 9.32 -10.37
CA LYS A 2 -14.51 8.36 -9.38
C LYS A 2 -15.00 6.90 -9.51
N LYS A 3 -16.26 6.67 -9.90
CA LYS A 3 -16.80 5.30 -10.12
C LYS A 3 -16.17 4.61 -11.34
N SER A 4 -15.96 5.34 -12.45
CA SER A 4 -15.29 4.79 -13.64
C SER A 4 -13.82 4.47 -13.39
N LEU A 5 -13.14 5.24 -12.54
CA LEU A 5 -11.75 4.98 -12.19
C LEU A 5 -11.58 3.71 -11.35
N LYS A 6 -12.49 3.43 -10.41
CA LYS A 6 -12.48 2.16 -9.65
C LYS A 6 -12.69 0.95 -10.56
N VAL A 7 -13.61 1.04 -11.52
CA VAL A 7 -13.86 -0.04 -12.49
C VAL A 7 -12.65 -0.24 -13.41
N LEU A 8 -12.04 0.84 -13.90
CA LEU A 8 -10.80 0.78 -14.70
C LEU A 8 -9.65 0.15 -13.91
N ILE A 9 -9.46 0.54 -12.64
CA ILE A 9 -8.42 -0.03 -11.78
C ILE A 9 -8.68 -1.51 -11.51
N SER A 10 -9.92 -1.91 -11.21
CA SER A 10 -10.25 -3.33 -11.02
C SER A 10 -10.03 -4.15 -12.29
N SER A 11 -10.43 -3.64 -13.47
CA SER A 11 -10.18 -4.31 -14.75
C SER A 11 -8.70 -4.38 -15.11
N LEU A 12 -7.92 -3.34 -14.77
CA LEU A 12 -6.48 -3.31 -15.01
C LEU A 12 -5.72 -4.26 -14.07
N MET A 13 -6.14 -4.34 -12.79
CA MET A 13 -5.55 -5.28 -11.82
C MET A 13 -5.83 -6.73 -12.22
N ILE A 14 -7.04 -7.04 -12.71
CA ILE A 14 -7.37 -8.36 -13.28
C ILE A 14 -6.46 -8.65 -14.48
N ALA A 15 -6.30 -7.70 -15.41
CA ALA A 15 -5.42 -7.86 -16.57
C ALA A 15 -3.95 -8.08 -16.17
N LEU A 16 -3.48 -7.39 -15.12
CA LEU A 16 -2.13 -7.59 -14.55
C LEU A 16 -1.97 -8.98 -13.94
N THR A 17 -2.98 -9.50 -13.23
CA THR A 17 -2.92 -10.84 -12.64
C THR A 17 -2.78 -11.93 -13.71
N PHE A 18 -3.51 -11.79 -14.82
CA PHE A 18 -3.45 -12.70 -15.97
C PHE A 18 -2.13 -12.62 -16.75
N ALA A 19 -1.48 -11.44 -16.80
CA ALA A 19 -0.18 -11.29 -17.45
C ALA A 19 0.95 -11.95 -16.65
N SER A 20 0.88 -11.91 -15.31
CA SER A 20 1.86 -12.56 -14.43
C SER A 20 1.71 -14.08 -14.31
N SER A 21 0.51 -14.64 -14.52
CA SER A 21 0.29 -16.10 -14.43
C SER A 21 0.78 -16.89 -15.63
N GLN A 22 1.07 -16.25 -16.77
CA GLN A 22 1.57 -16.93 -17.97
C GLN A 22 3.11 -17.09 -18.03
N GLY A 23 3.83 -16.67 -16.98
CA GLY A 23 5.29 -16.79 -16.90
C GLY A 23 5.82 -18.00 -16.12
N ILE A 24 4.96 -18.82 -15.51
CA ILE A 24 5.39 -19.93 -14.65
C ILE A 24 4.53 -21.16 -14.90
N HIS A 25 4.80 -21.86 -16.01
CA HIS A 25 4.41 -23.25 -16.13
C HIS A 25 5.52 -24.03 -16.83
N GLY A 26 6.33 -24.71 -16.03
CA GLY A 26 7.43 -25.54 -16.50
C GLY A 26 8.54 -25.71 -15.47
N MET A 27 8.25 -26.39 -14.36
CA MET A 27 9.20 -27.25 -13.63
C MET A 27 8.48 -27.84 -12.41
N GLU A 28 7.97 -29.06 -12.56
CA GLU A 28 7.70 -29.96 -11.44
C GLU A 28 8.78 -31.05 -11.42
N ASP A 29 9.39 -31.17 -10.25
CA ASP A 29 10.05 -32.28 -9.56
C ASP A 29 10.60 -33.50 -10.32
N SER A 30 11.85 -33.86 -10.00
CA SER A 30 12.25 -35.27 -9.85
C SER A 30 13.43 -35.46 -8.89
N SER A 31 13.06 -35.87 -7.68
CA SER A 31 13.64 -36.93 -6.82
C SER A 31 14.91 -37.66 -7.31
N GLU A 32 15.99 -37.61 -6.52
CA GLU A 32 17.06 -38.62 -6.52
C GLU A 32 16.84 -39.67 -5.41
N ARG A 33 16.77 -40.94 -5.81
CA ARG A 33 17.08 -42.11 -4.96
C ARG A 33 17.78 -43.15 -5.82
N GLY A 34 18.88 -43.70 -5.30
CA GLY A 34 19.89 -44.45 -6.05
C GLY A 34 19.57 -45.89 -6.47
N GLU A 35 20.43 -46.34 -7.39
CA GLU A 35 20.91 -47.69 -7.71
C GLU A 35 19.97 -48.91 -7.60
N GLN A 36 19.72 -49.59 -8.73
CA GLN A 36 20.28 -50.92 -9.04
C GLN A 36 19.83 -51.39 -10.43
N GLY A 37 20.73 -52.05 -11.16
CA GLY A 37 20.61 -52.30 -12.59
C GLY A 37 20.01 -53.65 -13.00
N VAL A 38 19.54 -53.71 -14.24
CA VAL A 38 19.33 -54.95 -15.03
C VAL A 38 19.58 -54.63 -16.51
N LYS A 39 20.30 -55.54 -17.19
CA LYS A 39 20.73 -55.44 -18.60
C LYS A 39 19.65 -55.92 -19.59
N ARG A 40 19.43 -55.10 -20.65
CA ARG A 40 19.15 -55.43 -22.09
C ARG A 40 17.82 -56.16 -22.44
N PRO A 41 17.21 -55.96 -23.63
CA PRO A 41 17.90 -55.95 -24.94
C PRO A 41 17.52 -54.86 -25.97
N PHE A 42 18.39 -54.80 -26.98
CA PHE A 42 18.32 -54.03 -28.21
C PHE A 42 17.01 -54.29 -28.98
N VAL A 43 16.31 -53.22 -29.35
CA VAL A 43 15.22 -53.25 -30.34
C VAL A 43 15.52 -52.18 -31.39
N TYR A 44 15.35 -52.58 -32.66
CA TYR A 44 15.65 -51.81 -33.85
C TYR A 44 14.91 -50.46 -33.91
N ARG A 45 15.65 -49.42 -34.29
CA ARG A 45 15.16 -48.07 -34.58
C ARG A 45 14.46 -48.07 -35.95
N VAL A 46 13.16 -47.84 -35.98
CA VAL A 46 12.43 -47.48 -37.21
C VAL A 46 12.36 -45.95 -37.26
N PRO A 47 12.81 -45.27 -38.34
CA PRO A 47 12.65 -43.84 -38.47
C PRO A 47 11.22 -43.53 -38.91
N SER A 48 10.40 -42.98 -38.02
CA SER A 48 9.11 -42.39 -38.41
C SER A 48 9.35 -41.00 -38.98
N VAL A 49 9.19 -40.93 -40.30
CA VAL A 49 9.11 -39.73 -41.12
C VAL A 49 7.95 -38.84 -40.64
N SER A 50 8.27 -37.66 -40.13
CA SER A 50 7.49 -36.43 -40.33
C SER A 50 8.33 -35.24 -39.89
N ASP A 51 9.35 -34.96 -40.70
CA ASP A 51 9.92 -33.62 -40.79
C ASP A 51 8.84 -32.70 -41.35
N ILE A 52 7.97 -32.18 -40.47
CA ILE A 52 7.23 -30.97 -40.75
C ILE A 52 8.22 -29.84 -40.49
N THR A 53 8.95 -29.47 -41.53
CA THR A 53 9.60 -28.16 -41.61
C THR A 53 8.53 -27.10 -41.38
N GLU A 54 8.45 -26.61 -40.14
CA GLU A 54 7.77 -25.36 -39.86
C GLU A 54 8.41 -24.27 -40.72
N ASP A 55 7.59 -23.65 -41.57
CA ASP A 55 7.98 -22.52 -42.40
C ASP A 55 8.57 -21.41 -41.49
N PRO A 56 9.82 -20.96 -41.73
CA PRO A 56 10.42 -19.85 -41.00
C PRO A 56 9.56 -18.58 -40.98
N GLU A 57 8.69 -18.37 -41.97
CA GLU A 57 7.73 -17.27 -41.97
C GLU A 57 6.64 -17.41 -40.90
N GLN A 58 6.20 -18.63 -40.58
CA GLN A 58 5.19 -18.86 -39.53
C GLN A 58 5.76 -18.61 -38.13
N LYS A 59 7.06 -18.90 -37.92
CA LYS A 59 7.78 -18.49 -36.69
C LYS A 59 7.97 -16.97 -36.60
N LYS A 60 8.14 -16.29 -37.73
CA LYS A 60 8.21 -14.82 -37.79
C LYS A 60 6.85 -14.17 -37.49
N ARG A 61 5.74 -14.74 -37.99
CA ARG A 61 4.39 -14.20 -37.78
C ARG A 61 3.82 -14.41 -36.38
N ARG A 62 4.32 -15.37 -35.59
CA ARG A 62 3.97 -15.49 -34.16
C ARG A 62 4.70 -14.49 -33.24
N GLY A 63 5.73 -13.81 -33.74
CA GLY A 63 6.55 -12.88 -32.96
C GLY A 63 6.11 -11.40 -33.03
N GLU A 64 5.17 -11.06 -33.89
CA GLU A 64 4.73 -9.67 -34.13
C GLU A 64 3.22 -9.51 -33.93
N GLU A 65 2.64 -10.10 -32.88
CA GLU A 65 1.55 -9.36 -32.22
C GLU A 65 2.22 -8.19 -31.52
N ILE A 66 2.26 -7.03 -32.19
CA ILE A 66 2.52 -5.75 -31.55
C ILE A 66 1.41 -5.60 -30.52
N ARG A 67 1.62 -6.10 -29.30
CA ARG A 67 0.77 -5.80 -28.16
C ARG A 67 0.81 -4.29 -28.03
N GLU A 68 -0.26 -3.65 -28.48
CA GLU A 68 -0.43 -2.21 -28.35
C GLU A 68 -0.12 -1.85 -26.89
N ASN A 69 0.75 -0.87 -26.71
CA ASN A 69 1.16 -0.44 -25.39
C ASN A 69 -0.10 -0.04 -24.59
N PRO A 70 -0.37 -0.66 -23.43
CA PRO A 70 -1.57 -0.34 -22.64
C PRO A 70 -1.58 1.11 -22.13
N PHE A 71 -0.44 1.80 -22.18
CA PHE A 71 -0.33 3.22 -21.85
C PHE A 71 -0.38 4.15 -23.06
N ASN A 72 -0.45 3.64 -24.30
CA ASN A 72 -0.62 4.50 -25.46
C ASN A 72 -1.94 5.26 -25.34
N GLY A 73 -1.86 6.60 -25.33
CA GLY A 73 -3.02 7.47 -25.14
C GLY A 73 -3.50 7.62 -23.69
N CYS A 74 -2.85 6.97 -22.72
CA CYS A 74 -3.17 7.15 -21.31
C CYS A 74 -2.54 8.46 -20.79
N PRO A 75 -3.27 9.29 -20.01
CA PRO A 75 -2.67 10.45 -19.36
C PRO A 75 -1.52 10.04 -18.43
N LYS A 76 -0.44 10.83 -18.39
CA LYS A 76 0.77 10.52 -17.61
C LYS A 76 0.46 10.26 -16.14
N GLU A 77 -0.47 11.03 -15.57
CA GLU A 77 -0.91 10.91 -14.19
C GLU A 77 -1.52 9.53 -13.91
N ILE A 78 -2.33 9.02 -14.83
CA ILE A 78 -2.94 7.70 -14.71
C ILE A 78 -1.87 6.61 -14.83
N THR A 79 -0.95 6.74 -15.79
CA THR A 79 0.18 5.81 -15.94
C THR A 79 0.99 5.69 -14.66
N ALA A 80 1.35 6.80 -14.00
CA ALA A 80 2.10 6.68 -12.76
C ALA A 80 1.29 6.19 -11.57
N MET A 81 -0.01 6.50 -11.50
CA MET A 81 -0.87 5.86 -10.50
C MET A 81 -0.84 4.33 -10.67
N VAL A 82 -0.94 3.83 -11.91
CA VAL A 82 -0.85 2.39 -12.18
C VAL A 82 0.51 1.84 -11.77
N LEU A 83 1.61 2.50 -12.13
CA LEU A 83 2.96 2.04 -11.78
C LEU A 83 3.20 2.08 -10.27
N GLN A 84 2.66 3.07 -9.56
CA GLN A 84 2.71 3.16 -8.10
C GLN A 84 1.85 2.07 -7.43
N LEU A 85 0.70 1.72 -7.99
CA LEU A 85 -0.12 0.62 -7.48
C LEU A 85 0.58 -0.73 -7.68
N ALA A 86 1.16 -0.97 -8.86
CA ALA A 86 1.97 -2.15 -9.12
C ALA A 86 3.17 -2.24 -8.16
N ALA A 87 3.80 -1.08 -7.87
CA ALA A 87 4.88 -0.95 -6.90
C ALA A 87 4.48 -1.41 -5.50
N ILE A 88 3.35 -0.92 -5.01
CA ILE A 88 2.78 -1.32 -3.71
C ILE A 88 2.44 -2.82 -3.71
N ASP A 89 1.89 -3.34 -4.82
CA ASP A 89 1.53 -4.76 -4.93
C ASP A 89 2.76 -5.69 -4.83
N GLU A 90 3.87 -5.36 -5.51
CA GLU A 90 5.12 -6.13 -5.37
C GLU A 90 5.63 -6.12 -3.91
N CYS A 91 5.56 -4.98 -3.21
CA CYS A 91 5.92 -4.90 -1.79
C CYS A 91 5.03 -5.79 -0.91
N LEU A 92 3.72 -5.77 -1.12
CA LEU A 92 2.77 -6.57 -0.34
C LEU A 92 2.99 -8.09 -0.55
N ASN A 93 3.55 -8.47 -1.69
CA ASN A 93 3.89 -9.85 -2.04
C ASN A 93 5.33 -10.25 -1.66
N ASN A 94 6.06 -9.42 -0.90
CA ASN A 94 7.45 -9.62 -0.51
C ASN A 94 8.40 -9.79 -1.73
N ARG A 95 8.08 -9.15 -2.85
CA ARG A 95 8.86 -9.21 -4.08
C ARG A 95 9.65 -7.95 -4.30
N SER A 96 10.74 -8.08 -5.06
CA SER A 96 11.54 -6.94 -5.47
C SER A 96 10.74 -6.08 -6.45
N PRO A 97 10.47 -4.82 -6.14
CA PRO A 97 9.66 -4.03 -7.04
C PRO A 97 10.41 -3.59 -8.31
N VAL A 98 11.71 -3.88 -8.41
CA VAL A 98 12.49 -3.89 -9.65
C VAL A 98 11.84 -4.79 -10.71
N ASN A 99 11.06 -5.79 -10.30
CA ASN A 99 10.27 -6.65 -11.21
C ASN A 99 9.38 -5.84 -12.16
N ILE A 100 8.92 -4.65 -11.74
CA ILE A 100 8.11 -3.75 -12.56
C ILE A 100 8.89 -3.20 -13.76
N LEU A 101 10.20 -2.98 -13.60
CA LEU A 101 11.08 -2.61 -14.71
C LEU A 101 11.25 -3.75 -15.72
N LEU A 102 11.00 -4.99 -15.30
CA LEU A 102 11.13 -6.19 -16.13
C LEU A 102 9.81 -6.56 -16.85
N VAL A 103 8.70 -5.87 -16.58
CA VAL A 103 7.39 -6.16 -17.19
C VAL A 103 7.44 -5.94 -18.70
N CYS A 104 7.87 -4.76 -19.14
CA CYS A 104 8.15 -4.48 -20.55
C CYS A 104 9.02 -3.21 -20.71
N ARG A 105 9.60 -3.03 -21.91
CA ARG A 105 10.44 -1.88 -22.25
C ARG A 105 9.75 -0.54 -22.02
N GLU A 106 8.42 -0.48 -22.22
CA GLU A 106 7.69 0.76 -22.04
C GLU A 106 7.51 1.13 -20.56
N TRP A 107 7.20 0.14 -19.70
CA TRP A 107 7.14 0.37 -18.25
C TRP A 107 8.49 0.85 -17.74
N GLN A 108 9.57 0.20 -18.20
CA GLN A 108 10.93 0.64 -17.90
C GLN A 108 11.15 2.09 -18.32
N LYS A 109 10.84 2.44 -19.59
CA LYS A 109 10.99 3.80 -20.12
C LYS A 109 10.19 4.82 -19.31
N GLN A 110 8.92 4.55 -19.02
CA GLN A 110 8.08 5.44 -18.23
C GLN A 110 8.61 5.63 -16.81
N ILE A 111 9.18 4.58 -16.20
CA ILE A 111 9.78 4.68 -14.87
C ILE A 111 11.07 5.51 -14.93
N GLU A 112 11.96 5.22 -15.87
CA GLU A 112 13.27 5.84 -15.97
C GLU A 112 13.21 7.31 -16.44
N GLU A 113 12.34 7.62 -17.39
CA GLU A 113 12.27 8.92 -18.07
C GLU A 113 11.03 9.74 -17.69
N GLY A 114 10.01 9.11 -17.09
CA GLY A 114 8.75 9.76 -16.78
C GLY A 114 8.86 10.77 -15.63
N PHE A 115 8.06 11.84 -15.73
CA PHE A 115 8.04 12.92 -14.75
C PHE A 115 6.62 13.43 -14.51
N ILE A 116 6.21 13.47 -13.25
CA ILE A 116 4.87 13.89 -12.81
C ILE A 116 4.98 14.72 -11.54
N ALA A 117 4.30 15.87 -11.53
CA ALA A 117 4.19 16.75 -10.38
C ALA A 117 5.53 17.06 -9.68
N GLY A 118 6.61 17.26 -10.46
CA GLY A 118 7.92 17.60 -9.89
C GLY A 118 8.79 16.40 -9.46
N LYS A 119 8.33 15.15 -9.63
CA LYS A 119 9.08 13.94 -9.30
C LYS A 119 9.24 13.02 -10.52
N THR A 120 10.36 12.32 -10.59
CA THR A 120 10.51 11.21 -11.54
C THR A 120 9.61 10.05 -11.13
N VAL A 121 9.06 9.33 -12.10
CA VAL A 121 8.27 8.11 -11.84
C VAL A 121 9.13 7.10 -11.09
N LYS A 122 10.42 6.98 -11.43
CA LYS A 122 11.41 6.23 -10.64
C LYS A 122 11.38 6.56 -9.16
N LYS A 123 11.34 7.85 -8.79
CA LYS A 123 11.29 8.27 -7.39
C LYS A 123 9.97 7.90 -6.73
N LEU A 124 8.84 8.09 -7.43
CA LEU A 124 7.52 7.69 -6.92
C LEU A 124 7.46 6.19 -6.67
N CYS A 125 7.94 5.40 -7.62
CA CYS A 125 8.02 3.96 -7.48
C CYS A 125 8.99 3.58 -6.37
N GLN A 126 10.20 4.15 -6.29
CA GLN A 126 11.14 3.89 -5.18
C GLN A 126 10.57 4.20 -3.79
N GLU A 127 9.87 5.33 -3.65
CA GLU A 127 9.16 5.70 -2.43
C GLU A 127 8.03 4.70 -2.11
N ALA A 128 7.40 4.10 -3.12
CA ALA A 128 6.44 3.02 -2.94
C ALA A 128 7.10 1.65 -2.68
N TRP A 129 8.32 1.42 -3.19
CA TRP A 129 9.03 0.14 -3.24
C TRP A 129 9.76 -0.24 -1.97
N TYR A 130 10.53 0.70 -1.45
CA TYR A 130 11.33 0.51 -0.24
C TYR A 130 10.71 1.29 0.92
N GLY A 131 9.59 1.96 0.67
CA GLY A 131 9.13 3.05 1.51
C GLY A 131 10.19 4.13 1.57
N VAL A 132 10.85 4.15 2.71
CA VAL A 132 11.89 5.08 3.08
C VAL A 132 13.12 4.20 3.36
N PRO A 133 14.23 4.34 2.60
CA PRO A 133 15.40 3.48 2.76
C PRO A 133 15.85 3.36 4.21
N GLY A 134 16.05 2.12 4.67
CA GLY A 134 16.40 1.76 6.05
C GLY A 134 15.21 1.49 6.98
N HIS A 135 13.97 1.58 6.48
CA HIS A 135 12.74 1.36 7.26
C HIS A 135 11.72 0.49 6.50
N GLU A 136 12.21 -0.36 5.59
CA GLU A 136 11.42 -1.21 4.69
C GLU A 136 10.43 -2.08 5.47
N GLU A 137 10.88 -2.76 6.53
CA GLU A 137 10.02 -3.64 7.35
C GLU A 137 8.87 -2.87 8.02
N ILE A 138 9.15 -1.70 8.60
CA ILE A 138 8.14 -0.84 9.23
C ILE A 138 7.12 -0.39 8.18
N TYR A 139 7.59 0.00 7.00
CA TYR A 139 6.73 0.44 5.92
C TYR A 139 5.85 -0.69 5.37
N GLU A 140 6.42 -1.88 5.17
CA GLU A 140 5.70 -3.06 4.70
C GLU A 140 4.55 -3.43 5.66
N ARG A 141 4.84 -3.54 6.96
CA ARG A 141 3.80 -3.81 7.98
C ARG A 141 2.75 -2.71 7.99
N PHE A 142 3.16 -1.44 7.88
CA PHE A 142 2.24 -0.32 7.80
C PHE A 142 1.31 -0.41 6.57
N LEU A 143 1.83 -0.82 5.40
CA LEU A 143 1.02 -1.02 4.19
C LEU A 143 -0.01 -2.15 4.33
N LYS A 144 0.37 -3.24 5.01
CA LYS A 144 -0.53 -4.38 5.29
C LYS A 144 -1.62 -4.03 6.30
N SER A 145 -1.45 -2.96 7.07
CA SER A 145 -2.36 -2.58 8.14
C SER A 145 -3.70 -2.07 7.62
N VAL A 146 -4.74 -2.24 8.43
CA VAL A 146 -6.12 -1.92 8.07
C VAL A 146 -6.82 -1.08 9.14
N LEU A 147 -7.67 -0.17 8.68
CA LEU A 147 -8.64 0.54 9.50
C LEU A 147 -9.99 -0.18 9.37
N ILE A 148 -10.50 -0.70 10.48
CA ILE A 148 -11.78 -1.41 10.55
C ILE A 148 -12.81 -0.50 11.19
N TYR A 149 -13.83 -0.13 10.41
CA TYR A 149 -15.05 0.46 10.92
C TYR A 149 -16.02 -0.64 11.36
N ARG A 150 -16.47 -0.57 12.60
CA ARG A 150 -17.42 -1.48 13.22
C ARG A 150 -18.54 -0.67 13.89
N PRO A 151 -19.74 -0.57 13.28
CA PRO A 151 -20.81 0.28 13.80
C PRO A 151 -21.38 -0.22 15.14
N GLN A 152 -21.33 -1.52 15.39
CA GLN A 152 -21.80 -2.17 16.62
C GLN A 152 -20.68 -3.02 17.23
N LYS A 153 -20.33 -2.76 18.49
CA LYS A 153 -19.27 -3.50 19.20
C LYS A 153 -19.54 -5.01 19.17
N GLY A 154 -18.54 -5.79 18.77
CA GLY A 154 -18.64 -7.26 18.69
C GLY A 154 -19.45 -7.82 17.52
N SER A 155 -19.97 -6.98 16.61
CA SER A 155 -20.71 -7.41 15.43
C SER A 155 -19.93 -7.15 14.15
N GLU A 156 -20.02 -8.07 13.18
CA GLU A 156 -19.48 -7.89 11.83
C GLU A 156 -20.51 -7.25 10.88
N VAL A 157 -21.77 -7.13 11.30
CA VAL A 157 -22.83 -6.54 10.47
C VAL A 157 -22.51 -5.07 10.18
N GLY A 158 -22.36 -4.74 8.90
CA GLY A 158 -22.01 -3.39 8.45
C GLY A 158 -20.55 -3.01 8.73
N MET A 159 -19.68 -3.99 9.03
CA MET A 159 -18.24 -3.77 9.15
C MET A 159 -17.65 -3.36 7.79
N ILE A 160 -16.73 -2.40 7.82
CA ILE A 160 -15.99 -1.95 6.63
C ILE A 160 -14.51 -2.01 6.95
N THR A 161 -13.76 -2.74 6.13
CA THR A 161 -12.30 -2.80 6.20
C THR A 161 -11.70 -1.90 5.14
N MET A 162 -10.83 -0.98 5.54
CA MET A 162 -10.12 -0.07 4.64
C MET A 162 -8.61 -0.30 4.80
N ARG A 163 -7.92 -0.65 3.71
CA ARG A 163 -6.48 -0.93 3.77
C ARG A 163 -5.67 0.34 3.60
N ILE A 164 -4.55 0.47 4.32
CA ILE A 164 -3.64 1.61 4.14
C ILE A 164 -3.04 1.61 2.72
N SER A 165 -2.76 0.43 2.16
CA SER A 165 -2.27 0.26 0.79
C SER A 165 -3.23 0.70 -0.31
N GLU A 166 -4.53 0.86 -0.01
CA GLU A 166 -5.54 1.34 -0.97
C GLU A 166 -5.61 2.88 -1.02
N LEU A 167 -4.90 3.58 -0.15
CA LEU A 167 -4.78 5.03 -0.20
C LEU A 167 -3.89 5.45 -1.38
N GLY A 168 -4.28 6.51 -2.09
CA GLY A 168 -3.49 7.03 -3.22
C GLY A 168 -2.06 7.43 -2.83
N ASN A 169 -1.85 7.80 -1.56
CA ASN A 169 -0.54 7.88 -0.94
C ASN A 169 -0.62 7.28 0.47
N PRO A 170 -0.07 6.08 0.72
CA PRO A 170 -0.13 5.43 2.03
C PRO A 170 0.50 6.24 3.17
N LEU A 171 1.44 7.14 2.88
CA LEU A 171 2.11 7.97 3.89
C LEU A 171 1.50 9.36 4.07
N GLU A 172 0.55 9.78 3.23
CA GLU A 172 -0.09 11.10 3.30
C GLU A 172 -1.57 11.05 2.85
N GLY A 173 -2.24 9.93 3.13
CA GLY A 173 -3.59 9.64 2.65
C GLY A 173 -4.67 9.96 3.68
N THR A 174 -5.92 10.04 3.23
CA THR A 174 -7.09 10.20 4.09
C THR A 174 -8.12 9.13 3.73
N PHE A 175 -8.64 8.42 4.75
CA PHE A 175 -9.65 7.39 4.54
C PHE A 175 -11.00 8.00 4.13
N ASP A 176 -11.67 7.36 3.17
CA ASP A 176 -13.01 7.77 2.73
C ASP A 176 -14.09 7.20 3.67
N LEU A 177 -14.54 8.03 4.60
CA LEU A 177 -15.54 7.64 5.61
C LEU A 177 -16.99 7.76 5.09
N SER A 178 -17.23 7.98 3.79
CA SER A 178 -18.58 8.20 3.25
C SER A 178 -19.54 7.01 3.45
N GLN A 179 -18.99 5.80 3.64
CA GLN A 179 -19.76 4.58 3.88
C GLN A 179 -19.96 4.29 5.38
N CYS A 180 -19.38 5.10 6.26
CA CYS A 180 -19.42 4.92 7.72
C CYS A 180 -20.57 5.74 8.38
N GLY A 181 -21.73 5.83 7.71
CA GLY A 181 -22.86 6.63 8.19
C GLY A 181 -22.55 8.13 8.25
N ASN A 182 -22.83 8.77 9.39
CA ASN A 182 -22.59 10.21 9.59
C ASN A 182 -21.23 10.53 10.23
N VAL A 183 -20.38 9.52 10.49
CA VAL A 183 -19.06 9.67 11.13
C VAL A 183 -18.20 10.73 10.45
N GLY A 184 -18.17 10.76 9.12
CA GLY A 184 -17.35 11.70 8.35
C GLY A 184 -17.69 13.18 8.58
N LYS A 185 -18.80 13.49 9.25
CA LYS A 185 -19.14 14.85 9.72
C LYS A 185 -18.34 15.27 10.96
N TYR A 186 -17.88 14.31 11.75
CA TYR A 186 -17.22 14.54 13.05
C TYR A 186 -15.75 14.15 13.04
N LEU A 187 -15.34 13.25 12.13
CA LEU A 187 -14.01 12.66 12.10
C LEU A 187 -13.33 12.77 10.74
N SER A 188 -12.01 12.91 10.78
CA SER A 188 -11.10 12.66 9.66
C SER A 188 -9.98 11.76 10.16
N ILE A 189 -9.76 10.63 9.50
CA ILE A 189 -8.67 9.69 9.83
C ILE A 189 -7.72 9.68 8.64
N SER A 190 -6.44 9.96 8.89
CA SER A 190 -5.41 10.10 7.86
C SER A 190 -4.13 9.38 8.25
N THR A 191 -3.30 9.07 7.26
CA THR A 191 -1.93 8.59 7.46
C THR A 191 -0.93 9.73 7.28
N GLY A 192 0.24 9.57 7.88
CA GLY A 192 1.28 10.60 7.89
C GLY A 192 1.08 11.58 9.04
N TYR A 193 1.22 12.87 8.76
CA TYR A 193 1.08 13.91 9.78
C TYR A 193 0.50 15.19 9.23
N ARG A 194 -0.05 15.99 10.15
CA ARG A 194 -0.66 17.28 9.85
C ARG A 194 0.42 18.30 9.48
N LYS A 195 0.33 18.86 8.28
CA LYS A 195 1.22 19.95 7.82
C LYS A 195 0.60 21.35 7.98
N GLY A 196 -0.69 21.40 8.29
CA GLY A 196 -1.46 22.63 8.35
C GLY A 196 -2.95 22.35 8.55
N LYS A 197 -3.73 23.43 8.57
CA LYS A 197 -5.18 23.38 8.72
C LYS A 197 -5.86 23.05 7.38
N LYS A 198 -6.79 22.09 7.42
CA LYS A 198 -7.64 21.73 6.29
C LYS A 198 -9.03 22.33 6.51
N GLN A 199 -9.50 23.14 5.56
CA GLN A 199 -10.79 23.84 5.71
C GLN A 199 -11.96 22.85 5.84
N GLU A 200 -11.89 21.73 5.14
CA GLU A 200 -12.87 20.64 5.19
C GLU A 200 -12.95 19.92 6.55
N ASN A 201 -11.92 20.08 7.39
CA ASN A 201 -11.82 19.45 8.72
C ASN A 201 -11.98 20.45 9.87
N LYS A 202 -12.28 21.73 9.60
CA LYS A 202 -12.35 22.80 10.62
C LYS A 202 -13.23 22.48 11.84
N LYS A 203 -14.21 21.60 11.69
CA LYS A 203 -15.15 21.17 12.75
C LYS A 203 -15.06 19.67 13.08
N LYS A 204 -13.92 19.03 12.79
CA LYS A 204 -13.72 17.59 12.97
C LYS A 204 -12.57 17.33 13.92
N LEU A 205 -12.65 16.21 14.64
CA LEU A 205 -11.48 15.59 15.23
C LEU A 205 -10.66 14.96 14.09
N GLU A 206 -9.38 15.31 14.04
CA GLU A 206 -8.41 14.69 13.13
C GLU A 206 -7.61 13.64 13.88
N ILE A 207 -7.56 12.43 13.34
CA ILE A 207 -6.73 11.33 13.82
C ILE A 207 -5.68 11.03 12.76
N TRP A 208 -4.42 11.03 13.16
CA TRP A 208 -3.28 10.78 12.28
C TRP A 208 -2.53 9.52 12.72
N LEU A 209 -2.37 8.58 11.78
CA LEU A 209 -1.55 7.39 11.93
C LEU A 209 -0.18 7.66 11.27
N ALA A 210 0.84 7.92 12.07
CA ALA A 210 2.14 8.37 11.57
C ALA A 210 3.24 7.33 11.81
N PRO A 211 3.86 6.76 10.77
CA PRO A 211 5.08 6.00 10.92
C PRO A 211 6.19 6.88 11.53
N ARG A 212 6.88 6.36 12.55
CA ARG A 212 7.92 7.10 13.28
C ARG A 212 9.03 7.61 12.36
N PHE A 213 9.49 6.77 11.43
CA PHE A 213 10.53 7.12 10.47
C PHE A 213 10.16 8.34 9.60
N LEU A 214 8.87 8.53 9.31
CA LEU A 214 8.40 9.61 8.45
C LEU A 214 8.54 10.95 9.17
N ILE A 215 8.21 10.97 10.47
CA ILE A 215 8.39 12.12 11.34
C ILE A 215 9.87 12.42 11.52
N GLU A 216 10.67 11.40 11.84
CA GLU A 216 12.12 11.52 12.03
C GLU A 216 12.81 12.22 10.85
N LYS A 217 12.55 11.76 9.62
CA LYS A 217 13.13 12.35 8.41
C LYS A 217 12.67 13.78 8.12
N LYS A 218 11.56 14.21 8.72
CA LYS A 218 10.95 15.53 8.49
C LYS A 218 11.02 16.44 9.72
N LEU A 219 11.67 15.98 10.80
CA LEU A 219 11.70 16.68 12.08
C LEU A 219 12.41 18.05 11.98
N THR A 220 13.42 18.17 11.13
CA THR A 220 14.12 19.45 10.89
C THR A 220 13.43 20.34 9.85
N THR A 221 12.30 19.91 9.29
CA THR A 221 11.59 20.60 8.22
C THR A 221 10.10 20.72 8.55
N THR A 222 9.24 20.00 7.84
CA THR A 222 7.78 20.14 7.89
C THR A 222 7.14 19.49 9.12
N ALA A 223 7.85 18.62 9.84
CA ALA A 223 7.38 17.95 11.06
C ALA A 223 8.03 18.50 12.34
N GLY A 224 8.63 19.69 12.31
CA GLY A 224 9.34 20.25 13.49
C GLY A 224 8.47 20.47 14.73
N HIS A 225 7.16 20.62 14.56
CA HIS A 225 6.21 20.70 15.67
C HIS A 225 6.13 19.39 16.49
N PHE A 226 6.63 18.25 15.98
CA PHE A 226 6.72 17.01 16.73
C PHE A 226 7.95 16.93 17.64
N GLN A 227 8.86 17.90 17.65
CA GLN A 227 10.16 17.77 18.32
C GLN A 227 10.05 17.43 19.82
N CYS A 228 9.08 18.02 20.53
CA CYS A 228 8.82 17.73 21.94
C CYS A 228 8.25 16.31 22.17
N ILE A 229 7.46 15.82 21.23
CA ILE A 229 6.88 14.47 21.28
C ILE A 229 7.96 13.43 20.92
N PHE A 230 8.73 13.72 19.87
CA PHE A 230 9.70 12.78 19.28
C PHE A 230 10.79 12.39 20.27
N GLY A 231 11.23 13.31 21.14
CA GLY A 231 12.19 13.01 22.20
C GLY A 231 11.73 11.93 23.19
N ASN A 232 10.41 11.70 23.31
CA ASN A 232 9.80 10.69 24.17
C ASN A 232 9.16 9.53 23.39
N TRP A 233 9.32 9.50 22.06
CA TRP A 233 8.73 8.48 21.20
C TRP A 233 9.59 7.22 21.22
N SER A 234 9.03 6.15 21.79
CA SER A 234 9.70 4.85 21.95
C SER A 234 10.18 4.28 20.62
N ASP A 235 11.41 3.76 20.56
CA ASP A 235 11.91 3.02 19.40
C ASP A 235 11.11 1.73 19.13
N LYS A 236 10.41 1.21 20.15
CA LYS A 236 9.52 0.05 20.03
C LYS A 236 8.14 0.39 19.46
N ALA A 237 7.85 1.68 19.27
CA ALA A 237 6.59 2.18 18.72
C ALA A 237 6.79 2.67 17.28
N PRO A 238 6.73 1.77 16.29
CA PRO A 238 6.99 2.10 14.89
C PRO A 238 5.95 3.05 14.29
N VAL A 239 4.77 3.13 14.88
CA VAL A 239 3.68 4.03 14.49
C VAL A 239 3.18 4.76 15.73
N GLY A 240 2.90 6.05 15.56
CA GLY A 240 2.25 6.89 16.56
C GLY A 240 0.84 7.24 16.11
N ILE A 241 -0.06 7.40 17.07
CA ILE A 241 -1.42 7.91 16.83
C ILE A 241 -1.53 9.29 17.45
N PHE A 242 -2.07 10.24 16.69
CA PHE A 242 -2.19 11.64 17.10
C PHE A 242 -3.61 12.13 16.90
N TRP A 243 -4.18 12.76 17.92
CA TRP A 243 -5.51 13.36 17.91
C TRP A 243 -5.36 14.87 18.05
N THR A 244 -6.09 15.62 17.22
CA THR A 244 -6.10 17.09 17.28
C THR A 244 -7.39 17.64 16.71
N TRP A 245 -7.73 18.87 17.08
CA TRP A 245 -8.89 19.56 16.53
C TRP A 245 -8.53 20.14 15.16
N GLY A 246 -9.29 19.80 14.12
CA GLY A 246 -9.05 20.33 12.77
C GLY A 246 -9.26 21.85 12.68
N GLY A 247 -9.94 22.45 13.67
CA GLY A 247 -10.06 23.90 13.82
C GLY A 247 -8.87 24.57 14.51
N SER A 248 -7.99 23.83 15.20
CA SER A 248 -6.82 24.39 15.89
C SER A 248 -5.82 24.96 14.90
N ASP A 249 -5.27 26.13 15.20
CA ASP A 249 -4.16 26.72 14.45
C ASP A 249 -2.79 26.31 15.00
N ASP A 250 -2.76 25.81 16.25
CA ASP A 250 -1.55 25.30 16.88
C ASP A 250 -1.28 23.84 16.41
N LEU A 251 -0.17 23.66 15.70
CA LEU A 251 0.30 22.36 15.23
C LEU A 251 1.10 21.59 16.29
N THR A 252 1.31 22.13 17.48
CA THR A 252 2.01 21.43 18.58
C THR A 252 1.06 20.73 19.53
N TRP A 253 -0.23 21.05 19.46
CA TRP A 253 -1.25 20.51 20.35
C TRP A 253 -1.86 19.21 19.81
N TYR A 254 -1.38 18.11 20.36
CA TYR A 254 -1.91 16.77 20.17
C TYR A 254 -2.11 16.06 21.50
N ASP A 255 -3.17 15.27 21.57
CA ASP A 255 -3.12 14.05 22.34
C ASP A 255 -2.41 13.00 21.49
N TYR A 256 -1.51 12.21 22.08
CA TYR A 256 -0.71 11.27 21.32
C TYR A 256 -0.39 9.96 22.05
N LEU A 257 -0.22 8.92 21.25
CA LEU A 257 0.19 7.59 21.68
C LEU A 257 1.41 7.14 20.87
N THR A 258 2.57 7.14 21.51
CA THR A 258 3.89 6.91 20.86
C THR A 258 4.76 5.90 21.62
N ARG A 259 4.14 5.08 22.46
CA ARG A 259 4.83 4.08 23.29
C ARG A 259 4.44 2.63 22.98
N GLN A 260 3.33 2.43 22.28
CA GLN A 260 2.78 1.12 21.98
C GLN A 260 3.35 0.53 20.69
N ASN A 261 3.61 -0.78 20.69
CA ASN A 261 3.99 -1.54 19.50
C ASN A 261 2.75 -1.91 18.66
N TYR A 262 2.94 -2.62 17.53
CA TYR A 262 1.85 -2.98 16.62
C TYR A 262 0.75 -3.85 17.26
N ASP A 263 1.12 -4.83 18.08
CA ASP A 263 0.17 -5.73 18.72
C ASP A 263 -0.66 -4.96 19.75
N GLU A 264 -0.01 -4.12 20.56
CA GLU A 264 -0.66 -3.25 21.55
C GLU A 264 -1.59 -2.23 20.90
N LEU A 265 -1.19 -1.61 19.78
CA LEU A 265 -2.05 -0.69 19.05
C LEU A 265 -3.29 -1.37 18.46
N SER A 266 -3.24 -2.69 18.25
CA SER A 266 -4.31 -3.47 17.60
C SER A 266 -5.38 -4.02 18.56
N THR A 267 -5.25 -3.82 19.87
CA THR A 267 -6.15 -4.41 20.87
C THR A 267 -7.50 -3.70 20.99
N ASP A 268 -7.50 -2.37 20.88
CA ASP A 268 -8.66 -1.53 21.21
C ASP A 268 -9.10 -0.65 20.05
N ASN A 269 -10.22 0.06 20.24
CA ASN A 269 -10.66 1.07 19.29
C ASN A 269 -9.96 2.41 19.54
N LEU A 270 -10.06 3.32 18.57
CA LEU A 270 -9.44 4.65 18.62
C LEU A 270 -9.96 5.55 19.76
N TYR A 271 -11.13 5.25 20.33
CA TYR A 271 -11.66 5.98 21.50
C TYR A 271 -10.93 5.55 22.78
N GLU A 272 -10.80 4.25 23.04
CA GLU A 272 -10.10 3.77 24.24
C GLU A 272 -8.62 4.17 24.18
N LYS A 273 -7.99 4.09 23.00
CA LYS A 273 -6.60 4.55 22.81
C LYS A 273 -6.42 6.04 23.05
N CYS A 274 -7.45 6.86 22.82
CA CYS A 274 -7.41 8.30 23.10
C CYS A 274 -7.36 8.57 24.61
N HIS A 275 -7.96 7.73 25.45
CA HIS A 275 -7.90 7.87 26.92
C HIS A 275 -6.56 7.49 27.51
N GLU A 276 -5.78 6.68 26.80
CA GLU A 276 -4.40 6.33 27.16
C GLU A 276 -3.36 7.33 26.64
N ALA A 277 -3.79 8.28 25.80
CA ALA A 277 -2.92 9.24 25.15
C ALA A 277 -2.34 10.25 26.15
N ALA A 278 -1.10 10.67 25.91
CA ALA A 278 -0.50 11.79 26.61
C ALA A 278 -0.87 13.10 25.89
N GLY A 279 -1.21 14.15 26.64
CA GLY A 279 -1.56 15.45 26.06
C GLY A 279 -2.28 16.38 27.05
N PRO A 280 -2.44 17.68 26.72
CA PRO A 280 -3.30 18.58 27.49
C PRO A 280 -4.76 18.15 27.32
N GLU A 281 -5.43 17.87 28.44
CA GLU A 281 -6.73 17.18 28.54
C GLU A 281 -7.73 17.34 27.37
N PRO A 282 -8.47 16.26 27.02
CA PRO A 282 -9.36 16.22 25.86
C PRO A 282 -10.71 16.91 26.15
N VAL A 283 -10.72 18.23 26.34
CA VAL A 283 -11.95 18.94 26.74
C VAL A 283 -12.83 19.36 25.54
N ASP A 284 -12.26 19.50 24.34
CA ASP A 284 -12.96 20.09 23.18
C ASP A 284 -13.51 19.08 22.15
N TYR A 285 -13.34 17.77 22.37
CA TYR A 285 -13.51 16.76 21.30
C TYR A 285 -14.78 15.89 21.38
N MET A 286 -15.69 16.16 22.32
CA MET A 286 -16.74 15.23 22.77
C MET A 286 -17.49 14.49 21.63
N GLY A 287 -17.89 15.21 20.57
CA GLY A 287 -18.61 14.59 19.43
C GLY A 287 -17.75 13.70 18.53
N GLY A 288 -16.51 14.12 18.25
CA GLY A 288 -15.58 13.35 17.40
C GLY A 288 -15.02 12.12 18.13
N VAL A 289 -14.65 12.29 19.40
CA VAL A 289 -14.13 11.21 20.23
C VAL A 289 -15.17 10.10 20.35
N ALA A 290 -16.43 10.41 20.66
CA ALA A 290 -17.48 9.39 20.78
C ALA A 290 -17.72 8.57 19.49
N GLU A 291 -17.52 9.14 18.31
CA GLU A 291 -17.64 8.42 17.04
C GLU A 291 -16.43 7.52 16.73
N SER A 292 -15.26 7.83 17.31
CA SER A 292 -14.02 7.07 17.10
C SER A 292 -14.06 5.67 17.73
N LYS A 293 -15.00 5.41 18.66
CA LYS A 293 -15.24 4.08 19.26
C LYS A 293 -15.60 3.00 18.23
N LYS A 294 -16.03 3.41 17.03
CA LYS A 294 -16.39 2.53 15.92
C LYS A 294 -15.19 2.13 15.09
N PHE A 295 -13.98 2.63 15.37
CA PHE A 295 -12.81 2.39 14.55
C PHE A 295 -11.72 1.64 15.29
N HIS A 296 -11.22 0.57 14.69
CA HIS A 296 -10.07 -0.19 15.17
C HIS A 296 -8.97 -0.12 14.12
N VAL A 297 -7.72 0.07 14.54
CA VAL A 297 -6.57 -0.06 13.64
C VAL A 297 -5.96 -1.41 13.93
N HIS A 298 -5.81 -2.24 12.90
CA HIS A 298 -5.15 -3.54 13.01
C HIS A 298 -3.87 -3.51 12.20
N PHE A 299 -2.75 -3.63 12.91
CA PHE A 299 -1.43 -3.75 12.32
C PHE A 299 -1.12 -5.23 12.13
N LEU A 300 -0.99 -5.65 10.87
CA LEU A 300 -0.73 -7.06 10.54
C LEU A 300 0.76 -7.36 10.63
N ASN A 301 1.07 -8.58 11.09
CA ASN A 301 2.41 -9.16 11.07
C ASN A 301 2.77 -9.71 9.69
#